data_AF-A0A840Q3H9-F1
#
_entry.id   AF-A0A840Q3H9-F1
#
_cell.length_a   1.000
_cell.length_b   1.000
_cell.length_c   1.000
_cell.angle_alpha   90.00
_cell.angle_beta   90.00
_cell.angle_gamma   90.00
#
_symmetry.space_group_name_H-M   'P 1'
#
loop_
_entity.id
_entity.type
_entity.pdbx_description
1 polymer ?
#
loop_
_entity_poly.entity_id
_entity_poly.type
_entity_poly.pdbx_seq_one_letter_code
_entity_poly.pdbx_strand_id
1 'polypeptide(L)'
;MLTDKARRQGARELGRQRRLDNLARDEVDARARVAAMIATRKPTEYDAAVKLLTDLQALAKRYDRTHEYAKRIAALRQEHALKPSLLDSLNHAAL
;
A
#
# COMPACT_ATOMS: atom_id res chain seq x y z
N MET A 1 31.72 -13.84 11.75
CA MET A 1 31.50 -12.41 11.43
C MET A 1 30.27 -12.30 10.53
N LEU A 2 29.19 -11.67 10.99
CA LEU A 2 28.01 -11.40 10.15
C LEU A 2 28.39 -10.34 9.10
N THR A 3 28.25 -10.68 7.82
CA THR A 3 28.66 -9.89 6.66
C THR A 3 27.87 -8.59 6.52
N ASP A 4 28.47 -7.56 5.91
CA ASP A 4 27.88 -6.23 5.69
C ASP A 4 26.48 -6.26 5.05
N LYS A 5 26.19 -7.30 4.26
CA LYS A 5 24.86 -7.55 3.66
C LYS A 5 23.76 -7.81 4.69
N ALA A 6 24.04 -8.54 5.77
CA ALA A 6 23.06 -8.85 6.81
C ALA A 6 22.63 -7.59 7.59
N ARG A 7 23.57 -6.65 7.84
CA ARG A 7 23.25 -5.35 8.47
C ARG A 7 22.37 -4.47 7.59
N ARG A 8 22.63 -4.43 6.27
CA ARG A 8 21.83 -3.64 5.32
C ARG A 8 20.42 -4.20 5.14
N GLN A 9 20.26 -5.52 5.14
CA GLN A 9 18.94 -6.16 5.12
C GLN A 9 18.17 -5.88 6.43
N GLY A 10 18.83 -6.00 7.58
CA GLY A 10 18.22 -5.66 8.88
C GLY A 10 17.74 -4.21 8.96
N ALA A 11 18.53 -3.25 8.48
CA ALA A 11 18.14 -1.83 8.47
C ALA A 11 16.96 -1.53 7.52
N ARG A 12 16.90 -2.20 6.35
CA ARG A 12 15.77 -2.08 5.41
C ARG A 12 14.49 -2.65 6.00
N GLU A 13 14.58 -3.77 6.70
CA GLU A 13 13.45 -4.41 7.37
C GLU A 13 12.97 -3.58 8.56
N LEU A 14 13.87 -3.05 9.39
CA LEU A 14 13.51 -2.14 10.49
C LEU A 14 12.86 -0.85 9.97
N GLY A 15 13.39 -0.30 8.87
CA GLY A 15 12.80 0.87 8.21
C GLY A 15 11.42 0.57 7.64
N ARG A 16 11.18 -0.64 7.13
CA ARG A 16 9.87 -1.10 6.70
C ARG A 16 8.91 -1.24 7.88
N GLN A 17 9.34 -1.86 8.97
CA GLN A 17 8.53 -2.03 10.18
C GLN A 17 8.10 -0.70 10.79
N ARG A 18 9.02 0.25 10.96
CA ARG A 18 8.69 1.59 11.46
C ARG A 18 7.67 2.33 10.58
N ARG A 19 7.80 2.20 9.25
CA ARG A 19 6.80 2.77 8.33
C ARG A 19 5.44 2.13 8.52
N LEU A 20 5.38 0.80 8.69
CA LEU A 20 4.13 0.09 8.96
C LEU A 20 3.54 0.41 10.33
N ASP A 21 4.36 0.63 11.36
CA ASP A 21 3.91 1.03 12.70
C ASP A 21 3.27 2.43 12.68
N ASN A 22 3.87 3.38 11.96
CA ASN A 22 3.27 4.70 11.76
C ASN A 22 1.97 4.59 10.96
N LEU A 23 1.96 3.77 9.90
CA LEU A 23 0.77 3.52 9.08
C LEU A 23 -0.37 2.86 9.88
N ALA A 24 -0.03 2.05 10.89
CA ALA A 24 -1.01 1.44 11.79
C ALA A 24 -1.76 2.46 12.65
N ARG A 25 -1.05 3.50 13.08
CA ARG A 25 -1.62 4.57 13.93
C ARG A 25 -2.53 5.48 13.12
N ASP A 26 -2.16 5.72 11.86
CA ASP A 26 -2.83 6.68 10.99
C ASP A 26 -3.58 5.98 9.84
N GLU A 27 -4.15 4.79 10.08
CA GLU A 27 -4.76 3.96 9.02
C GLU A 27 -5.93 4.69 8.33
N VAL A 28 -6.68 5.52 9.06
CA VAL A 28 -7.77 6.36 8.51
C VAL A 28 -7.21 7.43 7.58
N ASP A 29 -6.17 8.16 8.01
CA ASP A 29 -5.53 9.21 7.22
C ASP A 29 -4.83 8.64 5.99
N ALA A 30 -4.20 7.47 6.12
CA ALA A 30 -3.61 6.75 5.00
C ALA A 30 -4.65 6.41 3.93
N ARG A 31 -5.84 5.95 4.35
CA ARG A 31 -6.95 5.68 3.44
C ARG A 31 -7.45 6.96 2.77
N ALA A 32 -7.57 8.06 3.51
CA ALA A 32 -7.96 9.37 2.94
C ALA A 32 -6.93 9.87 1.92
N ARG A 33 -5.63 9.67 2.17
CA ARG A 33 -4.55 10.01 1.24
C ARG A 33 -4.61 9.21 -0.05
N VAL A 34 -4.92 7.91 0.00
CA VAL A 34 -5.15 7.10 -1.21
C VAL A 34 -6.29 7.70 -2.04
N ALA A 35 -7.42 8.03 -1.41
CA ALA A 35 -8.55 8.64 -2.11
C ALA A 35 -8.18 9.99 -2.75
N ALA A 36 -7.44 10.84 -2.04
CA ALA A 36 -6.96 12.12 -2.56
C ALA A 36 -6.02 11.95 -3.76
N MET A 37 -5.06 11.01 -3.69
CA MET A 37 -4.15 10.69 -4.78
C MET A 37 -4.92 10.22 -6.03
N ILE A 38 -5.89 9.33 -5.86
CA ILE A 38 -6.72 8.85 -6.98
C ILE A 38 -7.60 9.97 -7.56
N ALA A 39 -8.09 10.88 -6.72
CA ALA A 39 -8.88 12.02 -7.17
C ALA A 39 -8.09 12.97 -8.08
N THR A 40 -6.76 13.06 -7.93
CA THR A 40 -5.91 13.95 -8.75
C THR A 40 -5.84 13.56 -10.23
N ARG A 41 -6.16 12.31 -10.57
CA ARG A 41 -6.07 11.73 -11.93
C ARG A 41 -4.70 11.79 -12.60
N LYS A 42 -3.62 11.86 -11.82
CA LYS A 42 -2.24 11.85 -12.35
C LYS A 42 -1.63 10.44 -12.25
N PRO A 43 -0.97 9.93 -13.30
CA PRO A 43 -0.32 8.61 -13.26
C PRO A 43 0.67 8.45 -12.10
N THR A 44 1.48 9.47 -11.83
CA THR A 44 2.44 9.47 -10.71
C THR A 44 1.77 9.36 -9.34
N GLU A 45 0.56 9.92 -9.19
CA GLU A 45 -0.22 9.84 -7.96
C GLU A 45 -0.90 8.48 -7.82
N TYR A 46 -1.27 7.83 -8.93
CA TYR A 46 -1.73 6.44 -8.90
C TYR A 46 -0.63 5.49 -8.44
N ASP A 47 0.60 5.67 -8.91
CA ASP A 47 1.74 4.87 -8.45
C ASP A 47 2.01 5.08 -6.95
N ALA A 48 1.92 6.32 -6.48
CA ALA A 48 2.02 6.65 -5.06
C ALA A 48 0.88 6.01 -4.24
N ALA A 49 -0.35 6.03 -4.75
CA ALA A 49 -1.51 5.42 -4.13
C ALA A 49 -1.35 3.89 -4.04
N VAL A 50 -0.90 3.25 -5.11
CA VAL A 50 -0.66 1.81 -5.19
C VAL A 50 0.45 1.37 -4.22
N LYS A 51 1.52 2.17 -4.09
CA LYS A 51 2.57 1.92 -3.10
C LYS A 51 2.02 1.97 -1.67
N LEU A 52 1.19 2.97 -1.36
CA LEU A 52 0.56 3.10 -0.04
C LEU A 52 -0.44 1.97 0.24
N LEU A 53 -1.19 1.53 -0.77
CA LEU A 53 -2.06 0.35 -0.68
C LEU A 53 -1.23 -0.92 -0.41
N THR A 54 -0.08 -1.11 -1.08
CA THR A 54 0.80 -2.25 -0.80
C THR A 54 1.30 -2.27 0.65
N ASP A 55 1.65 -1.12 1.20
CA ASP A 55 2.03 -0.99 2.61
C ASP A 55 0.83 -1.32 3.54
N LEU A 56 -0.39 -0.89 3.19
CA LEU A 56 -1.61 -1.27 3.91
C LEU A 56 -1.94 -2.77 3.80
N GLN A 57 -1.64 -3.43 2.68
CA GLN A 57 -1.78 -4.88 2.53
C GLN A 57 -0.82 -5.62 3.49
N ALA A 58 0.43 -5.17 3.59
CA ALA A 58 1.40 -5.73 4.53
C ALA A 58 0.95 -5.54 5.98
N LEU A 59 0.34 -4.39 6.28
CA LEU A 59 -0.26 -4.12 7.58
C LEU A 59 -1.45 -5.06 7.85
N ALA A 60 -2.34 -5.25 6.88
CA ALA A 60 -3.48 -6.15 7.01
C ALA A 60 -3.05 -7.60 7.26
N LYS A 61 -2.00 -8.07 6.58
CA LYS A 61 -1.39 -9.40 6.82
C LYS A 61 -0.87 -9.54 8.25
N ARG A 62 -0.24 -8.49 8.80
CA ARG A 62 0.26 -8.50 10.19
C ARG A 62 -0.85 -8.60 11.23
N TYR A 63 -2.02 -8.03 10.96
CA TYR A 63 -3.17 -8.03 11.86
C TYR A 63 -4.23 -9.09 11.51
N ASP A 64 -3.92 -10.02 10.61
CA ASP A 64 -4.86 -11.04 10.10
C ASP A 64 -6.18 -10.45 9.54
N ARG A 65 -6.11 -9.24 8.98
CA ARG A 65 -7.23 -8.51 8.35
C ARG A 65 -7.23 -8.61 6.82
N THR A 66 -6.55 -9.62 6.27
CA THR A 66 -6.33 -9.76 4.82
C THR A 66 -7.65 -9.86 4.04
N HIS A 67 -8.67 -10.51 4.60
CA HIS A 67 -9.97 -10.65 3.96
C HIS A 67 -10.72 -9.31 3.86
N GLU A 68 -10.75 -8.52 4.93
CA GLU A 68 -11.35 -7.18 4.94
C GLU A 68 -10.60 -6.23 4.00
N TYR A 69 -9.28 -6.38 3.91
CA TYR A 69 -8.46 -5.65 2.95
C TYR A 69 -8.80 -6.03 1.50
N ALA A 70 -8.96 -7.32 1.20
CA ALA A 70 -9.32 -7.78 -0.15
C ALA A 70 -10.69 -7.25 -0.58
N LYS A 71 -11.71 -7.27 0.31
CA LYS A 71 -13.02 -6.64 0.05
C LYS A 71 -12.88 -5.16 -0.27
N ARG A 72 -12.03 -4.45 0.46
CA ARG A 72 -11.76 -3.01 0.25
C ARG A 72 -11.16 -2.75 -1.13
N ILE A 73 -10.20 -3.57 -1.57
CA ILE A 73 -9.60 -3.42 -2.90
C ILE A 73 -10.61 -3.76 -4.00
N ALA A 74 -11.43 -4.79 -3.81
CA ALA A 74 -12.49 -5.10 -4.76
C ALA A 74 -13.46 -3.91 -4.91
N ALA A 75 -13.90 -3.29 -3.80
CA ALA A 75 -14.74 -2.09 -3.84
C ALA A 75 -14.05 -0.90 -4.55
N LEU A 76 -12.76 -0.67 -4.28
CA LEU A 76 -11.98 0.39 -4.92
C LEU A 76 -11.88 0.19 -6.44
N ARG A 77 -11.65 -1.06 -6.89
CA ARG A 77 -11.61 -1.42 -8.32
C ARG A 77 -12.95 -1.17 -9.00
N GLN A 78 -14.06 -1.50 -8.32
CA GLN A 78 -15.41 -1.23 -8.85
C GLN A 78 -15.69 0.27 -8.94
N GLU A 79 -15.38 1.04 -7.89
CA GLU A 79 -15.58 2.50 -7.87
C GLU A 79 -14.77 3.23 -8.96
N HIS A 80 -13.62 2.66 -9.33
CA HIS A 80 -12.72 3.26 -10.32
C HIS A 80 -12.59 2.43 -11.59
N ALA A 81 -13.60 1.63 -11.93
CA ALA A 81 -13.59 0.77 -13.12
C ALA A 81 -13.38 1.56 -14.44
N LEU A 82 -13.79 2.82 -14.48
CA LEU A 82 -13.61 3.73 -15.63
C LEU A 82 -12.21 4.35 -15.73
N LYS A 83 -11.26 3.95 -14.87
CA LYS A 83 -9.88 4.48 -14.86
C LYS A 83 -8.90 3.34 -15.17
N PRO A 84 -8.71 2.98 -16.46
CA PRO A 84 -7.88 1.83 -16.85
C PRO A 84 -6.44 1.93 -16.32
N SER A 85 -5.81 3.10 -16.37
CA SER A 85 -4.45 3.28 -15.85
C SER A 85 -4.33 3.01 -14.34
N LEU A 86 -5.37 3.29 -13.55
CA LEU A 86 -5.37 2.94 -12.13
C LEU A 86 -5.49 1.42 -11.93
N LEU A 87 -6.36 0.77 -12.72
CA LEU A 87 -6.51 -0.68 -12.69
C LEU A 87 -5.21 -1.37 -13.11
N ASP A 88 -4.51 -0.84 -14.11
CA ASP A 88 -3.20 -1.33 -14.54
C ASP A 88 -2.18 -1.21 -13.42
N SER A 89 -2.05 -0.05 -12.76
CA SER A 89 -1.13 0.10 -11.63
C SER A 89 -1.48 -0.85 -10.47
N LEU A 90 -2.77 -1.08 -10.18
CA LEU A 90 -3.21 -2.06 -9.17
C LEU A 90 -2.85 -3.50 -9.56
N ASN A 91 -3.02 -3.86 -10.84
CA ASN A 91 -2.65 -5.18 -11.36
C ASN A 91 -1.14 -5.43 -11.24
N HIS A 92 -0.30 -4.44 -11.59
CA HIS A 92 1.15 -4.54 -11.46
C HIS A 92 1.62 -4.77 -10.02
N ALA A 93 0.88 -4.24 -9.05
CA ALA A 93 1.15 -4.44 -7.63
C ALA A 93 0.50 -5.71 -7.03
N ALA A 94 -0.18 -6.53 -7.85
CA ALA A 94 -0.93 -7.71 -7.42
C ALA A 94 -1.94 -7.41 -6.28
N LEU A 95 -2.65 -6.28 -6.40
CA LEU A 95 -3.67 -5.82 -5.45
C LEU A 95 -5.10 -6.16 -5.86
#